data_AF-A0A9P9WKS4-F1
#
_entry.id   AF-A0A9P9WKS4-F1
#
_cell.length_a   1.000
_cell.length_b   1.000
_cell.length_c   1.000
_cell.angle_alpha   90.00
_cell.angle_beta   90.00
_cell.angle_gamma   90.00
#
_symmetry.space_group_name_H-M   'P 1'
#
loop_
_entity.id
_entity.type
_entity.pdbx_description
1 polymer ?
#
loop_
_entity_poly.entity_id
_entity_poly.type
_entity_poly.pdbx_seq_one_letter_code
_entity_poly.pdbx_strand_id
1 'polypeptide(L)'
;MKFSAVLALAASASAATLQKKQSLTAPIGNFYADCIPHSTFCAYNFTITSDPVLPASHCGAFLQGPDQLPEVKDGDCPDNSAYTWSITKTTDGGLDFAIWYPFNSRSNITYCHSITADQITTQNNGAVSTQHYTGPGNFTASVTDCSA
;
A
#
# COMPACT_ATOMS: atom_id res chain seq x y z
N MET A 1 -60.42 -39.83 20.53
CA MET A 1 -59.76 -38.72 21.26
C MET A 1 -58.67 -38.17 20.34
N LYS A 2 -58.65 -36.85 20.16
CA LYS A 2 -57.73 -36.12 19.27
C LYS A 2 -56.47 -35.78 20.06
N PHE A 3 -55.28 -36.06 19.52
CA PHE A 3 -54.04 -35.48 20.04
C PHE A 3 -53.19 -35.01 18.85
N SER A 4 -53.22 -33.70 18.61
CA SER A 4 -52.30 -32.99 17.74
C SER A 4 -51.06 -32.62 18.55
N ALA A 5 -49.90 -33.14 18.17
CA ALA A 5 -48.61 -32.69 18.69
C ALA A 5 -48.02 -31.67 17.71
N VAL A 6 -48.04 -30.39 18.08
CA VAL A 6 -47.30 -29.33 17.38
C VAL A 6 -45.87 -29.34 17.94
N LEU A 7 -44.93 -29.87 17.17
CA LEU A 7 -43.50 -29.75 17.43
C LEU A 7 -43.05 -28.36 16.97
N ALA A 8 -42.85 -27.45 17.93
CA ALA A 8 -42.20 -26.17 17.67
C ALA A 8 -40.69 -26.40 17.48
N LEU A 9 -40.20 -26.35 16.24
CA LEU A 9 -38.77 -26.23 15.97
C LEU A 9 -38.35 -24.80 16.30
N ALA A 10 -37.68 -24.62 17.44
CA ALA A 10 -36.95 -23.39 17.72
C ALA A 10 -35.79 -23.28 16.73
N ALA A 11 -35.94 -22.44 15.71
CA ALA A 11 -34.84 -22.04 14.84
C ALA A 11 -33.85 -21.22 15.68
N SER A 12 -32.75 -21.86 16.10
CA SER A 12 -31.60 -21.13 16.65
C SER A 12 -31.02 -20.25 15.54
N ALA A 13 -31.41 -18.98 15.52
CA ALA A 13 -30.74 -17.98 14.72
C ALA A 13 -29.32 -17.82 15.28
N SER A 14 -28.34 -18.51 14.68
CA SER A 14 -26.93 -18.24 14.95
C SER A 14 -26.66 -16.79 14.57
N ALA A 15 -26.55 -15.93 15.58
CA ALA A 15 -26.05 -14.57 15.43
C ALA A 15 -24.54 -14.65 15.12
N ALA A 16 -24.21 -15.00 13.87
CA ALA A 16 -22.90 -14.71 13.34
C ALA A 16 -22.80 -13.18 13.31
N THR A 17 -21.98 -12.61 14.19
CA THR A 17 -21.62 -11.20 14.12
C THR A 17 -21.08 -10.93 12.72
N LEU A 18 -21.74 -10.04 11.98
CA LEU A 18 -21.24 -9.56 10.69
C LEU A 18 -19.94 -8.80 10.97
N GLN A 19 -18.80 -9.49 10.97
CA GLN A 19 -17.51 -8.83 10.96
C GLN A 19 -17.45 -8.00 9.67
N LYS A 20 -17.18 -6.69 9.83
CA LYS A 20 -16.93 -5.79 8.70
C LYS A 20 -15.86 -6.46 7.84
N LYS A 21 -16.18 -6.80 6.59
CA LYS A 21 -15.25 -7.49 5.71
C LYS A 21 -13.97 -6.66 5.62
N GLN A 22 -12.84 -7.31 5.86
CA GLN A 22 -11.52 -6.75 5.62
C GLN A 22 -11.46 -6.23 4.19
N SER A 23 -11.05 -4.96 4.00
CA SER A 23 -10.88 -4.43 2.66
C SER A 23 -9.78 -5.20 1.95
N LEU A 24 -10.02 -5.59 0.70
CA LEU A 24 -9.01 -6.23 -0.15
C LEU A 24 -8.10 -5.19 -0.82
N THR A 25 -8.48 -3.91 -0.71
CA THR A 25 -7.83 -2.80 -1.39
C THR A 25 -7.51 -1.67 -0.41
N ALA A 26 -6.39 -0.99 -0.64
CA ALA A 26 -5.98 0.21 0.05
C ALA A 26 -5.82 1.36 -0.96
N PRO A 27 -6.55 2.48 -0.80
CA PRO A 27 -6.34 3.66 -1.63
C PRO A 27 -5.03 4.34 -1.23
N ILE A 28 -4.14 4.50 -2.21
CA ILE A 28 -2.91 5.29 -2.09
C ILE A 28 -3.14 6.60 -2.83
N GLY A 29 -2.83 7.71 -2.15
CA GLY A 29 -2.99 9.05 -2.68
C GLY A 29 -1.70 9.84 -2.64
N ASN A 30 -1.62 10.88 -3.46
CA ASN A 30 -0.49 11.81 -3.55
C ASN A 30 0.88 11.12 -3.64
N PHE A 31 0.95 9.95 -4.28
CA PHE A 31 2.19 9.22 -4.48
C PHE A 31 3.13 10.01 -5.38
N TYR A 32 4.35 10.18 -4.89
CA TYR A 32 5.42 10.92 -5.51
C TYR A 32 6.74 10.21 -5.20
N ALA A 33 7.60 10.11 -6.20
CA ALA A 33 8.96 9.61 -6.05
C ALA A 33 9.89 10.36 -7.01
N ASP A 34 10.98 10.92 -6.49
CA ASP A 34 11.85 11.80 -7.27
C ASP A 34 13.26 11.88 -6.71
N CYS A 35 14.26 11.85 -7.60
CA CYS A 35 15.64 12.13 -7.26
C CYS A 35 16.01 13.58 -7.59
N ILE A 36 16.46 14.32 -6.58
CA ILE A 36 16.67 15.77 -6.68
C ILE A 36 17.94 16.04 -7.50
N PRO A 37 17.87 16.78 -8.62
CA PRO A 37 19.04 17.13 -9.41
C PRO A 37 20.12 17.81 -8.58
N HIS A 38 21.38 17.38 -8.76
CA HIS A 38 22.55 17.85 -8.00
C HIS A 38 22.52 17.59 -6.48
N SER A 39 21.53 16.84 -6.01
CA SER A 39 21.50 16.29 -4.65
C SER A 39 21.95 14.84 -4.67
N THR A 40 22.37 14.33 -3.52
CA THR A 40 22.61 12.90 -3.32
C THR A 40 21.38 12.14 -2.85
N PHE A 41 20.21 12.79 -2.83
CA PHE A 41 18.99 12.27 -2.22
C PHE A 41 17.81 12.17 -3.18
N CYS A 42 16.97 11.17 -2.91
CA CYS A 42 15.65 11.03 -3.48
C CYS A 42 14.59 11.02 -2.38
N ALA A 43 13.38 11.41 -2.75
CA ALA A 43 12.22 11.43 -1.88
C ALA A 43 11.16 10.45 -2.39
N TYR A 44 10.49 9.79 -1.45
CA TYR A 44 9.19 9.17 -1.64
C TYR A 44 8.19 9.84 -0.71
N ASN A 45 6.98 10.08 -1.18
CA ASN A 45 5.89 10.63 -0.38
C ASN A 45 4.55 10.11 -0.89
N PHE A 46 3.65 9.73 0.01
CA PHE A 46 2.28 9.35 -0.31
C PHE A 46 1.40 9.41 0.95
N THR A 47 0.10 9.20 0.75
CA THR A 47 -0.88 9.06 1.82
C THR A 47 -1.67 7.78 1.67
N ILE A 48 -2.04 7.15 2.78
CA ILE A 48 -2.96 6.00 2.81
C ILE A 48 -4.21 6.35 3.62
N THR A 49 -5.38 5.97 3.10
CA THR A 49 -6.67 6.12 3.80
C THR A 49 -7.24 4.74 4.12
N SER A 50 -7.13 4.34 5.38
CA SER A 50 -7.55 3.01 5.85
C SER A 50 -9.06 2.91 6.12
N ASP A 51 -9.67 4.00 6.58
CA ASP A 51 -11.11 4.16 6.72
C ASP A 51 -11.48 5.58 6.26
N PRO A 52 -12.52 5.76 5.43
CA PRO A 52 -12.89 7.07 4.89
C PRO A 52 -13.29 8.10 5.95
N VAL A 53 -13.57 7.67 7.19
CA VAL A 53 -13.89 8.56 8.31
C VAL A 53 -12.64 9.02 9.06
N LEU A 54 -11.50 8.36 8.85
CA LEU A 54 -10.23 8.69 9.49
C LEU A 54 -9.38 9.60 8.59
N PRO A 55 -8.56 10.49 9.18
CA PRO A 55 -7.55 11.23 8.43
C PRO A 55 -6.61 10.29 7.68
N ALA A 56 -6.17 10.70 6.48
CA ALA A 56 -5.15 9.98 5.76
C ALA A 56 -3.82 10.02 6.54
N SER A 57 -3.09 8.90 6.57
CA SER A 57 -1.75 8.83 7.17
C SER A 57 -0.71 9.14 6.12
N HIS A 58 0.23 10.04 6.43
CA HIS A 58 1.35 10.34 5.54
C HIS A 58 2.47 9.32 5.72
N CYS A 59 3.08 8.95 4.61
CA CYS A 59 4.18 8.00 4.54
C CYS A 59 5.23 8.54 3.56
N GLY A 60 6.50 8.30 3.83
CA GLY A 60 7.56 8.80 2.96
C GLY A 60 8.94 8.51 3.50
N ALA A 61 9.94 8.70 2.65
CA ALA A 61 11.34 8.52 3.02
C ALA A 61 12.21 9.49 2.23
N PHE A 62 13.31 9.89 2.85
CA PHE A 62 14.36 10.68 2.21
C PHE A 62 15.67 9.88 2.27
N LEU A 63 16.13 9.42 1.11
CA LEU A 63 17.13 8.36 0.99
C LEU A 63 18.26 8.78 0.06
N GLN A 64 19.46 8.25 0.31
CA GLN A 64 20.58 8.47 -0.62
C GLN A 64 20.40 7.63 -1.88
N GLY A 65 20.59 8.26 -3.05
CA GLY A 65 20.44 7.60 -4.34
C GLY A 65 20.42 8.55 -5.54
N PRO A 66 21.44 9.40 -5.74
CA PRO A 66 21.38 10.61 -6.59
C PRO A 66 20.69 10.44 -7.94
N ASP A 67 20.89 9.30 -8.60
CA ASP A 67 20.53 9.11 -10.01
C ASP A 67 19.31 8.20 -10.21
N GLN A 68 19.08 7.26 -9.28
CA GLN A 68 18.05 6.24 -9.41
C GLN A 68 17.21 6.16 -8.15
N LEU A 69 15.90 6.03 -8.32
CA LEU A 69 14.95 5.85 -7.23
C LEU A 69 15.39 4.63 -6.39
N PRO A 70 15.75 4.83 -5.10
CA PRO A 70 16.35 3.78 -4.29
C PRO A 70 15.28 2.81 -3.79
N GLU A 71 15.69 1.58 -3.50
CA GLU A 71 14.83 0.63 -2.80
C GLU A 71 14.57 1.10 -1.37
N VAL A 72 13.39 0.76 -0.85
CA VAL A 72 12.99 0.99 0.53
C VAL A 72 12.58 -0.36 1.10
N LYS A 73 13.21 -0.80 2.19
CA LYS A 73 12.88 -2.09 2.82
C LYS A 73 11.81 -1.95 3.89
N ASP A 74 12.00 -1.01 4.81
CA ASP A 74 11.14 -0.79 5.98
C ASP A 74 10.87 0.70 6.15
N GLY A 75 10.17 1.29 5.19
CA GLY A 75 9.71 2.67 5.28
C GLY A 75 8.59 2.80 6.31
N ASP A 76 8.55 3.93 7.00
CA ASP A 76 7.56 4.21 8.03
C ASP A 76 6.52 5.25 7.59
N CYS A 77 5.41 5.30 8.34
CA CYS A 77 4.39 6.33 8.24
C CYS A 77 4.33 7.06 9.58
N PRO A 78 4.88 8.28 9.73
CA PRO A 78 5.01 8.95 11.02
C PRO A 78 3.67 9.20 11.73
N ASP A 79 2.61 9.42 10.96
CA ASP A 79 1.27 9.64 11.52
C ASP A 79 0.61 8.34 11.99
N ASN A 80 1.11 7.18 11.54
CA ASN A 80 0.55 5.88 11.85
C ASN A 80 1.62 4.79 11.76
N SER A 81 2.31 4.59 12.87
CA SER A 81 3.41 3.63 13.00
C SER A 81 2.99 2.16 12.86
N ALA A 82 1.70 1.86 12.71
CA ALA A 82 1.24 0.52 12.39
C ALA A 82 1.55 0.12 10.94
N TYR A 83 1.69 1.10 10.03
CA TYR A 83 2.02 0.86 8.65
C TYR A 83 3.53 0.83 8.42
N THR A 84 3.97 -0.16 7.64
CA THR A 84 5.31 -0.25 7.09
C THR A 84 5.18 -0.46 5.59
N TRP A 85 6.11 0.09 4.81
CA TRP A 85 6.07 0.01 3.36
C TRP A 85 7.45 -0.23 2.74
N SER A 86 7.45 -0.69 1.50
CA SER A 86 8.65 -0.98 0.74
C SER A 86 8.52 -0.59 -0.72
N ILE A 87 9.67 -0.35 -1.33
CA ILE A 87 9.86 -0.21 -2.78
C ILE A 87 10.98 -1.16 -3.17
N THR A 88 10.69 -2.07 -4.10
CA THR A 88 11.69 -2.98 -4.67
C THR A 88 11.87 -2.67 -6.14
N LYS A 89 13.11 -2.74 -6.65
CA LYS A 89 13.34 -2.55 -8.09
C LYS A 89 12.94 -3.80 -8.85
N THR A 90 12.21 -3.63 -9.95
CA THR A 90 11.90 -4.73 -10.85
C THR A 90 12.97 -4.88 -11.92
N THR A 91 13.08 -6.06 -12.53
CA THR A 91 14.10 -6.34 -13.56
C THR A 91 13.90 -5.57 -14.87
N ASP A 92 12.67 -5.12 -15.14
CA ASP A 92 12.29 -4.32 -16.31
C ASP A 92 12.44 -2.81 -16.08
N GLY A 93 12.90 -2.37 -14.90
CA GLY A 93 13.16 -0.95 -14.60
C GLY A 93 11.97 -0.20 -13.99
N GLY A 94 10.91 -0.92 -13.61
CA GLY A 94 9.84 -0.43 -12.77
C GLY A 94 10.14 -0.59 -11.27
N LEU A 95 9.10 -0.45 -10.45
CA LEU A 95 9.15 -0.57 -9.01
C LEU A 95 7.95 -1.40 -8.51
N ASP A 96 8.17 -2.26 -7.53
CA ASP A 96 7.09 -2.90 -6.78
C ASP A 96 6.89 -2.16 -5.45
N PHE A 97 5.71 -1.56 -5.30
CA PHE A 97 5.25 -0.95 -4.06
C PHE A 97 4.51 -1.98 -3.22
N ALA A 98 4.84 -2.05 -1.93
CA ALA A 98 4.06 -2.80 -0.95
C ALA A 98 3.89 -1.99 0.34
N ILE A 99 2.73 -2.11 0.96
CA ILE A 99 2.44 -1.54 2.27
C ILE A 99 1.67 -2.57 3.11
N TRP A 100 2.06 -2.70 4.38
CA TRP A 100 1.47 -3.68 5.27
C TRP A 100 1.30 -3.14 6.68
N TYR A 101 0.46 -3.82 7.44
CA TYR A 101 0.26 -3.59 8.86
C TYR A 101 -0.04 -4.92 9.57
N PRO A 102 0.20 -5.02 10.89
CA PRO A 102 -0.10 -6.23 11.64
C PRO A 102 -1.61 -6.42 11.77
N PHE A 103 -2.13 -7.50 11.19
CA PHE A 103 -3.55 -7.85 11.32
C PHE A 103 -3.83 -8.58 12.63
N ASN A 104 -2.89 -9.42 13.05
CA ASN A 104 -2.87 -10.05 14.37
C ASN A 104 -1.42 -10.39 14.75
N SER A 105 -1.22 -11.06 15.88
CA SER A 105 0.11 -11.42 16.39
C SER A 105 0.91 -12.39 15.53
N ARG A 106 0.34 -12.93 14.44
CA ARG A 106 0.93 -13.97 13.60
C ARG A 106 0.97 -13.61 12.12
N SER A 107 0.30 -12.54 11.69
CA SER A 107 0.19 -12.21 10.27
C SER A 107 0.01 -10.72 10.02
N ASN A 108 0.59 -10.27 8.92
CA ASN A 108 0.34 -8.95 8.35
C ASN A 108 -0.69 -9.06 7.22
N ILE A 109 -1.37 -7.95 6.95
CA ILE A 109 -2.06 -7.74 5.68
C ILE A 109 -1.18 -6.84 4.84
N THR A 110 -0.85 -7.30 3.64
CA THR A 110 0.00 -6.60 2.68
C THR A 110 -0.82 -6.25 1.45
N TYR A 111 -0.76 -4.99 1.03
CA TYR A 111 -1.29 -4.51 -0.24
C TYR A 111 -0.14 -4.16 -1.15
N CYS A 112 -0.21 -4.55 -2.42
CA CYS A 112 0.84 -4.31 -3.39
C CYS A 112 0.32 -3.56 -4.61
N HIS A 113 1.23 -2.90 -5.32
CA HIS A 113 0.99 -2.24 -6.60
C HIS A 113 2.27 -2.27 -7.42
N SER A 114 2.17 -2.64 -8.69
CA SER A 114 3.31 -2.60 -9.61
C SER A 114 3.34 -1.28 -10.36
N ILE A 115 4.45 -0.58 -10.25
CA ILE A 115 4.77 0.65 -10.98
C ILE A 115 5.59 0.24 -12.20
N THR A 116 4.99 0.35 -13.37
CA THR A 116 5.61 -0.09 -14.62
C THR A 116 6.76 0.84 -15.04
N ALA A 117 7.70 0.30 -15.82
CA ALA A 117 8.89 1.04 -16.25
C ALA A 117 8.57 2.34 -17.03
N ASP A 118 7.45 2.39 -17.77
CA ASP A 118 7.00 3.60 -18.48
C ASP A 118 6.56 4.74 -17.54
N GLN A 119 6.30 4.44 -16.27
CA GLN A 119 6.01 5.44 -15.24
C GLN A 119 7.28 6.00 -14.60
N ILE A 120 8.45 5.43 -14.88
CA ILE A 120 9.75 5.90 -14.39
C ILE A 120 10.49 6.56 -15.54
N THR A 121 10.70 7.86 -15.43
CA THR A 121 11.44 8.63 -16.44
C THR A 121 12.82 9.02 -15.92
N THR A 122 13.79 9.05 -16.82
CA THR A 122 15.13 9.57 -16.52
C THR A 122 15.28 10.93 -17.17
N GLN A 123 15.54 11.96 -16.37
CA GLN A 123 15.84 13.30 -16.84
C GLN A 123 17.35 13.54 -16.82
N ASN A 124 17.90 13.99 -17.95
CA ASN A 124 19.30 14.43 -18.02
C ASN A 124 19.40 15.90 -17.57
N ASN A 125 20.20 16.14 -16.53
CA ASN A 125 20.47 17.45 -15.94
C ASN A 125 21.94 17.89 -16.19
N GLY A 126 22.48 17.55 -17.37
CA GLY A 126 23.84 17.84 -17.78
C GLY A 126 24.83 16.77 -17.30
N ALA A 127 25.41 16.99 -16.11
CA ALA A 127 26.42 16.10 -15.54
C ALA A 127 25.83 14.90 -14.77
N VAL A 128 24.53 14.95 -14.45
CA VAL A 128 23.81 13.91 -13.71
C VAL A 128 22.51 13.57 -14.44
N SER A 129 22.01 12.35 -14.23
CA SER A 129 20.71 11.92 -14.74
C SER A 129 19.90 11.36 -13.58
N THR A 130 18.69 11.88 -13.38
CA THR A 130 17.86 11.58 -12.22
C THR A 130 16.58 10.87 -12.63
N GLN A 131 16.12 9.92 -11.82
CA GLN A 131 14.86 9.24 -12.02
C GLN A 131 13.69 9.95 -11.33
N HIS A 132 12.56 9.97 -12.01
CA HIS A 132 11.31 10.59 -11.58
C HIS A 132 10.15 9.65 -11.85
N TYR A 133 9.27 9.49 -10.85
CA TYR A 133 7.96 8.89 -11.06
C TYR A 133 7.03 9.88 -11.76
N THR A 134 6.37 9.42 -12.80
CA THR A 134 5.45 10.21 -13.66
C THR A 134 4.09 9.54 -13.84
N GLY A 135 3.85 8.44 -13.13
CA GLY A 135 2.56 7.76 -13.12
C GLY A 135 1.50 8.50 -12.30
N PRO A 136 0.30 7.90 -12.17
CA PRO A 136 -0.78 8.47 -11.39
C PRO A 136 -0.42 8.62 -9.90
N GLY A 137 -0.51 9.83 -9.36
CA GLY A 137 -0.33 10.04 -7.91
C GLY A 137 -1.41 9.36 -7.05
N ASN A 138 -2.51 8.88 -7.63
CA ASN A 138 -3.52 8.11 -6.93
C ASN A 138 -3.68 6.74 -7.59
N PHE A 139 -3.57 5.67 -6.80
CA PHE A 139 -3.78 4.31 -7.26
C PHE A 139 -4.36 3.44 -6.14
N THR A 140 -4.83 2.25 -6.51
CA THR A 140 -5.31 1.26 -5.54
C THR A 140 -4.27 0.16 -5.41
N ALA A 141 -3.77 -0.06 -4.21
CA ALA A 141 -2.99 -1.23 -3.88
C ALA A 141 -3.93 -2.37 -3.45
N SER A 142 -3.63 -3.60 -3.85
CA SER A 142 -4.48 -4.76 -3.57
C SER A 142 -3.69 -5.90 -2.94
N VAL A 143 -4.35 -6.67 -2.08
CA VAL A 143 -3.79 -7.92 -1.55
C VAL A 143 -3.61 -8.98 -2.64
N THR A 144 -4.32 -8.83 -3.77
CA THR A 144 -4.23 -9.76 -4.92
C THR A 144 -3.06 -9.48 -5.84
N ASP A 145 -2.46 -8.29 -5.72
CA ASP A 145 -1.43 -7.81 -6.64
C ASP A 145 -0.02 -8.10 -6.08
N CYS A 146 0.05 -8.67 -4.87
CA CYS A 146 1.30 -9.12 -4.30
C CYS A 146 1.77 -10.38 -5.03
N SER A 147 2.97 -10.33 -5.60
CA SER A 147 3.65 -11.52 -6.12
C SER A 147 3.76 -12.56 -5.01
N ALA A 148 3.39 -13.81 -5.32
CA ALA A 148 3.49 -14.95 -4.41
C ALA A 148 4.93 -15.38 -4.15
#